data_AF-A0AAR2K8N1-F1
#
_entry.id   AF-A0AAR2K8N1-F1
#
_cell.length_a   1.000
_cell.length_b   1.000
_cell.length_c   1.000
_cell.angle_alpha   90.00
_cell.angle_beta   90.00
_cell.angle_gamma   90.00
#
_symmetry.space_group_name_H-M   'P 1'
#
loop_
_entity.id
_entity.type
_entity.pdbx_description
1 polymer ?
#
loop_
_entity_poly.entity_id
_entity_poly.type
_entity_poly.pdbx_seq_one_letter_code
_entity_poly.pdbx_strand_id
1 'polypeptide(L)'
;LELLQLKLQQRRTREELVSQGIMPPLKSPAAFHEQRRSLERARTEDYLKRKIRSRPTRSELVKMHILEETCAEASLQAKQLMLKKARLADDLNDKLSQRPGPMELIEKNIIPIDSGIKQAVLGMVLYTHIYINDMGSYSAVQTSETTIPLFNYHKAAADRSKKQRDSKPKVRKLNFHQYIPPDQKTEREAPQPLDSSNSRLLHQQQLFLQLQIISQQHSNYPAILPAPPRYKRV
;
A
#
# COMPACT_ATOMS: atom_id res chain seq x y z
N LEU A 1 5.47 -64.39 27.92
CA LEU A 1 4.44 -63.41 28.35
C LEU A 1 4.98 -61.98 28.34
N GLU A 2 6.19 -61.73 28.86
CA GLU A 2 6.80 -60.38 28.94
C GLU A 2 6.97 -59.65 27.59
N LEU A 3 7.39 -60.34 26.53
CA LEU A 3 7.58 -59.73 25.21
C LEU A 3 6.30 -59.10 24.65
N LEU A 4 5.14 -59.72 24.88
CA LEU A 4 3.85 -59.21 24.41
C LEU A 4 3.45 -57.95 25.18
N GLN A 5 3.69 -57.94 26.50
CA GLN A 5 3.41 -56.78 27.34
C GLN A 5 4.21 -55.56 26.89
N LEU A 6 5.50 -55.74 26.55
CA LEU A 6 6.35 -54.67 26.02
C LEU A 6 5.82 -54.16 24.66
N LYS A 7 5.46 -55.05 23.73
CA LYS A 7 4.91 -54.66 22.43
C LYS A 7 3.58 -53.91 22.53
N LEU A 8 2.74 -54.26 23.50
CA LEU A 8 1.47 -53.57 23.73
C LEU A 8 1.66 -52.18 24.33
N GLN A 9 2.69 -51.98 25.17
CA GLN A 9 3.04 -50.65 25.70
C GLN A 9 3.65 -49.74 24.62
N GLN A 10 4.45 -50.29 23.71
CA GLN A 10 5.11 -49.53 22.64
C GLN A 10 4.22 -49.30 21.40
N ARG A 11 2.97 -49.73 21.42
CA ARG A 11 2.07 -49.58 20.25
C ARG A 11 1.63 -48.12 20.06
N ARG A 12 1.49 -47.73 18.81
CA ARG A 12 0.91 -46.42 18.44
C ARG A 12 -0.58 -46.40 18.70
N THR A 13 -1.12 -45.21 18.95
CA THR A 13 -2.57 -45.03 19.12
C THR A 13 -3.30 -45.28 17.80
N ARG A 14 -4.58 -45.63 17.87
CA ARG A 14 -5.37 -45.90 16.66
C ARG A 14 -5.51 -44.62 15.83
N GLU A 15 -5.63 -43.48 16.49
CA GLU A 15 -5.69 -42.14 15.92
C GLU A 15 -4.43 -41.81 15.12
N GLU A 16 -3.25 -42.08 15.67
CA GLU A 16 -1.96 -41.91 14.97
C GLU A 16 -1.89 -42.77 13.70
N LEU A 17 -2.35 -44.03 13.76
CA LEU A 17 -2.36 -44.93 12.61
C LEU A 17 -3.32 -44.47 11.51
N VAL A 18 -4.47 -43.89 11.88
CA VAL A 18 -5.41 -43.27 10.91
C VAL A 18 -4.79 -42.01 10.29
N SER A 19 -4.14 -41.18 11.09
CA SER A 19 -3.44 -39.97 10.62
C SER A 19 -2.32 -40.30 9.63
N GLN A 20 -1.60 -41.40 9.87
CA GLN A 20 -0.58 -41.94 8.95
C GLN A 20 -1.16 -42.68 7.73
N GLY A 21 -2.49 -42.82 7.63
CA GLY A 21 -3.14 -43.52 6.53
C GLY A 21 -3.00 -45.05 6.55
N ILE A 22 -2.56 -45.63 7.67
CA ILE A 22 -2.41 -47.09 7.84
C ILE A 22 -3.78 -47.73 8.12
N MET A 23 -4.62 -47.07 8.94
CA MET A 23 -5.93 -47.58 9.32
C MET A 23 -7.08 -46.74 8.74
N PRO A 24 -8.25 -47.35 8.44
CA PRO A 24 -9.46 -46.61 8.09
C PRO A 24 -9.93 -45.62 9.17
N PRO A 25 -10.55 -44.48 8.79
CA PRO A 25 -11.07 -43.50 9.74
C PRO A 25 -12.07 -44.09 10.75
N LEU A 26 -11.91 -43.69 12.01
CA LEU A 26 -12.69 -44.17 13.15
C LEU A 26 -14.19 -43.85 13.07
N LYS A 27 -14.53 -42.75 12.39
CA LYS A 27 -15.88 -42.20 12.30
C LYS A 27 -16.76 -42.91 11.27
N SER A 28 -16.19 -43.80 10.45
CA SER A 28 -16.93 -44.55 9.43
C SER A 28 -16.89 -46.05 9.73
N PRO A 29 -18.01 -46.79 9.52
CA PRO A 29 -18.02 -48.24 9.64
C PRO A 29 -16.95 -48.89 8.75
N ALA A 30 -16.21 -49.86 9.29
CA ALA A 30 -15.12 -50.52 8.58
C ALA A 30 -15.59 -51.30 7.33
N ALA A 31 -16.80 -51.86 7.37
CA ALA A 31 -17.38 -52.67 6.30
C ALA A 31 -17.55 -51.90 4.97
N PHE A 32 -17.79 -50.59 5.03
CA PHE A 32 -18.06 -49.76 3.85
C PHE A 32 -16.90 -48.84 3.47
N HIS A 33 -15.70 -49.10 3.98
CA HIS A 33 -14.56 -48.22 3.77
C HIS A 33 -14.20 -48.08 2.28
N GLU A 34 -14.26 -49.17 1.53
CA GLU A 34 -13.91 -49.20 0.11
C GLU A 34 -14.94 -48.45 -0.75
N GLN A 35 -16.23 -48.67 -0.51
CA GLN A 35 -17.32 -47.99 -1.21
C GLN A 35 -17.25 -46.48 -0.95
N ARG A 36 -17.01 -46.08 0.31
CA ARG A 36 -16.81 -44.66 0.66
C ARG A 36 -15.59 -44.07 -0.05
N ARG A 37 -14.45 -44.77 -0.04
CA ARG A 37 -13.23 -44.33 -0.74
C ARG A 37 -13.46 -44.19 -2.25
N SER A 38 -14.16 -45.16 -2.85
CA SER A 38 -14.53 -45.15 -4.27
C SER A 38 -15.44 -43.96 -4.59
N LEU A 39 -16.44 -43.69 -3.76
CA LEU A 39 -17.33 -42.54 -3.91
C LEU A 39 -16.60 -41.20 -3.71
N GLU A 40 -15.70 -41.09 -2.74
CA GLU A 40 -14.83 -39.92 -2.54
C GLU A 40 -13.92 -39.71 -3.76
N ARG A 41 -13.39 -40.80 -4.33
CA ARG A 41 -12.61 -40.77 -5.57
C ARG A 41 -13.45 -40.33 -6.76
N ALA A 42 -14.62 -40.91 -6.99
CA ALA A 42 -15.52 -40.52 -8.08
C ALA A 42 -15.91 -39.03 -7.99
N ARG A 43 -16.20 -38.54 -6.78
CA ARG A 43 -16.47 -37.11 -6.54
C ARG A 43 -15.30 -36.22 -6.93
N THR A 44 -14.07 -36.59 -6.56
CA THR A 44 -12.88 -35.81 -6.93
C THR A 44 -12.59 -35.91 -8.43
N GLU A 45 -12.79 -37.07 -9.04
CA GLU A 45 -12.67 -37.27 -10.49
C GLU A 45 -13.64 -36.38 -11.26
N ASP A 46 -14.92 -36.37 -10.90
CA ASP A 46 -15.93 -35.54 -11.57
C ASP A 46 -15.69 -34.04 -11.38
N TYR A 47 -15.27 -33.65 -10.17
CA TYR A 47 -14.85 -32.28 -9.88
C TYR A 47 -13.67 -31.84 -10.77
N LEU A 48 -12.64 -32.67 -10.87
CA LEU A 48 -11.46 -32.39 -11.69
C LEU A 48 -11.80 -32.38 -13.19
N LYS A 49 -12.61 -33.34 -13.67
CA LYS A 49 -13.10 -33.35 -15.07
C LYS A 49 -13.81 -32.04 -15.42
N ARG A 50 -14.62 -31.49 -14.50
CA ARG A 50 -15.25 -30.17 -14.70
C ARG A 50 -14.22 -29.04 -14.72
N LYS A 51 -13.27 -29.01 -13.76
CA LYS A 51 -12.22 -27.97 -13.68
C LYS A 51 -11.25 -27.97 -14.85
N ILE A 52 -10.94 -29.13 -15.42
CA ILE A 52 -10.08 -29.25 -16.60
C ILE A 52 -10.79 -28.68 -17.84
N ARG A 53 -12.08 -28.96 -18.02
CA ARG A 53 -12.88 -28.39 -19.12
C ARG A 53 -12.96 -26.87 -19.06
N SER A 54 -13.11 -26.32 -17.85
CA SER A 54 -13.18 -24.87 -17.63
C SER A 54 -11.82 -24.24 -17.28
N ARG A 55 -10.71 -24.83 -17.73
CA ARG A 55 -9.37 -24.34 -17.38
C ARG A 55 -9.05 -23.06 -18.20
N PRO A 56 -8.75 -21.92 -17.55
CA PRO A 56 -8.38 -20.70 -18.26
C PRO A 56 -7.08 -20.84 -19.05
N THR A 57 -6.99 -20.10 -20.16
CA THR A 57 -5.76 -20.04 -20.95
C THR A 57 -4.68 -19.17 -20.26
N ARG A 58 -3.40 -19.37 -20.60
CA ARG A 58 -2.30 -18.55 -20.04
C ARG A 58 -2.54 -17.06 -20.30
N SER A 59 -2.99 -16.71 -21.51
CA SER A 59 -3.31 -15.34 -21.91
C SER A 59 -4.40 -14.71 -21.06
N GLU A 60 -5.45 -15.46 -20.71
CA GLU A 60 -6.49 -14.97 -19.80
C GLU A 60 -5.94 -14.69 -18.41
N LEU A 61 -5.10 -15.60 -17.88
CA LEU A 61 -4.45 -15.39 -16.57
C LEU A 61 -3.53 -14.17 -16.57
N VAL A 62 -2.83 -13.92 -17.67
CA VAL A 62 -2.00 -12.72 -17.86
C VAL A 62 -2.84 -11.45 -17.94
N LYS A 63 -3.93 -11.47 -18.72
CA LYS A 63 -4.89 -10.36 -18.82
C LYS A 63 -5.48 -9.98 -17.45
N MET A 64 -5.71 -10.98 -16.59
CA MET A 64 -6.19 -10.80 -15.22
C MET A 64 -5.08 -10.46 -14.22
N HIS A 65 -3.82 -10.27 -14.65
CA HIS A 65 -2.66 -10.01 -13.80
C HIS A 65 -2.40 -11.10 -12.74
N ILE A 66 -2.78 -12.34 -13.02
CA ILE A 66 -2.45 -13.52 -12.19
C ILE A 66 -1.08 -14.06 -12.57
N LEU A 67 -0.76 -14.07 -13.86
CA LEU A 67 0.56 -14.45 -14.38
C LEU A 67 1.24 -13.23 -15.03
N GLU A 68 2.57 -13.21 -14.98
CA GLU A 68 3.35 -12.17 -15.64
C GLU A 68 3.39 -12.35 -17.17
N GLU A 69 3.48 -11.24 -17.90
CA GLU A 69 3.59 -11.19 -19.38
C GLU A 69 4.91 -11.72 -19.94
N THR A 70 5.74 -12.39 -19.14
CA THR A 70 7.10 -12.78 -19.52
C THR A 70 7.18 -14.21 -20.06
N CYS A 71 7.98 -14.38 -21.11
CA CYS A 71 8.39 -15.71 -21.61
C CYS A 71 9.58 -16.30 -20.81
N ALA A 72 10.03 -15.62 -19.76
CA ALA A 72 11.14 -16.08 -18.94
C ALA A 72 10.77 -17.32 -18.10
N GLU A 73 11.77 -18.14 -17.83
CA GLU A 73 11.65 -19.32 -16.97
C GLU A 73 11.05 -18.96 -15.60
N ALA A 74 10.21 -19.83 -15.04
CA ALA A 74 9.49 -19.56 -13.79
C ALA A 74 10.41 -19.16 -12.62
N SER A 75 11.63 -19.70 -12.57
CA SER A 75 12.64 -19.38 -11.55
C SER A 75 13.15 -17.93 -11.61
N LEU A 76 13.05 -17.27 -12.77
CA LEU A 76 13.56 -15.93 -13.00
C LEU A 76 12.48 -14.83 -12.97
N GLN A 77 11.21 -15.19 -13.12
CA GLN A 77 10.10 -14.22 -13.23
C GLN A 77 10.08 -13.22 -12.07
N ALA A 78 10.24 -13.70 -10.84
CA ALA A 78 10.26 -12.83 -9.66
C ALA A 78 11.40 -11.81 -9.70
N LYS A 79 12.60 -12.23 -10.11
CA LYS A 79 13.77 -11.33 -10.23
C LYS A 79 13.60 -10.34 -11.37
N GLN A 80 13.06 -10.79 -12.49
CA GLN A 80 12.78 -9.92 -13.63
C GLN A 80 11.74 -8.85 -13.28
N LEU A 81 10.68 -9.22 -12.56
CA LEU A 81 9.67 -8.28 -12.09
C LEU A 81 10.27 -7.23 -11.15
N MET A 82 11.10 -7.66 -10.20
CA MET A 82 11.81 -6.75 -9.30
C MET A 82 12.69 -5.76 -10.08
N LEU A 83 13.46 -6.25 -11.05
CA LEU A 83 14.30 -5.41 -11.90
C LEU A 83 13.47 -4.45 -12.75
N LYS A 84 12.36 -4.92 -13.34
CA LYS A 84 11.44 -4.09 -14.12
C LYS A 84 10.86 -2.96 -13.26
N LYS A 85 10.46 -3.26 -12.02
CA LYS A 85 9.96 -2.25 -11.06
C LYS A 85 11.04 -1.25 -10.66
N ALA A 86 12.26 -1.70 -10.38
CA ALA A 86 13.37 -0.82 -10.02
C ALA A 86 13.70 0.15 -11.17
N ARG A 87 13.86 -0.38 -12.39
CA ARG A 87 14.11 0.45 -13.58
C ARG A 87 13.00 1.47 -13.84
N LEU A 88 11.74 1.08 -13.65
CA LEU A 88 10.62 2.00 -13.80
C LEU A 88 10.64 3.08 -12.73
N ALA A 89 10.96 2.74 -11.48
CA ALA A 89 11.07 3.72 -10.41
C ALA A 89 12.18 4.74 -10.69
N ASP A 90 13.36 4.27 -11.14
CA ASP A 90 14.49 5.14 -11.48
C ASP A 90 14.12 6.08 -12.64
N ASP A 91 13.54 5.56 -13.74
CA ASP A 91 13.10 6.35 -14.90
C ASP A 91 12.01 7.38 -14.53
N LEU A 92 11.05 6.99 -13.69
CA LEU A 92 10.05 7.93 -13.19
C LEU A 92 10.67 9.00 -12.30
N ASN A 93 11.65 8.64 -11.46
CA ASN A 93 12.33 9.60 -10.60
C ASN A 93 13.10 10.64 -11.41
N ASP A 94 13.78 10.22 -12.47
CA ASP A 94 14.45 11.13 -13.42
C ASP A 94 13.46 12.07 -14.10
N LYS A 95 12.31 11.54 -14.58
CA LYS A 95 11.23 12.34 -15.19
C LYS A 95 10.61 13.34 -14.23
N LEU A 96 10.44 12.95 -12.96
CA LEU A 96 9.91 13.83 -11.93
C LEU A 96 10.90 14.93 -11.54
N SER A 97 12.21 14.65 -11.60
CA SER A 97 13.24 15.66 -11.34
C SER A 97 13.24 16.80 -12.37
N GLN A 98 12.88 16.47 -13.62
CA GLN A 98 12.77 17.43 -14.73
C GLN A 98 11.34 17.93 -14.95
N ARG A 99 10.48 17.81 -13.92
CA ARG A 99 9.08 18.22 -14.03
C ARG A 99 8.99 19.76 -14.21
N PRO A 100 8.42 20.26 -15.32
CA PRO A 100 8.28 21.69 -15.55
C PRO A 100 7.53 22.38 -14.41
N GLY A 101 8.03 23.54 -14.00
CA GLY A 101 7.33 24.39 -13.04
C GLY A 101 6.03 24.95 -13.60
N PRO A 102 5.13 25.47 -12.74
CA PRO A 102 3.88 26.08 -13.20
C PRO A 102 4.12 27.26 -14.16
N MET A 103 5.19 28.05 -13.93
CA MET A 103 5.54 29.18 -14.81
C MET A 103 5.89 28.74 -16.23
N GLU A 104 6.60 27.62 -16.38
CA GLU A 104 6.94 27.07 -17.70
C GLU A 104 5.70 26.60 -18.48
N LEU A 105 4.69 26.07 -17.78
CA LEU A 105 3.45 25.62 -18.40
C LEU A 105 2.59 26.80 -18.90
N ILE A 106 2.68 27.93 -18.21
CA ILE A 106 2.03 29.20 -18.59
C ILE A 106 2.70 29.80 -19.82
N GLU A 107 4.03 29.81 -19.85
CA GLU A 107 4.80 30.26 -21.01
C GLU A 107 4.47 29.43 -22.26
N LYS A 108 4.34 28.11 -22.08
CA LYS A 108 3.94 27.16 -23.12
C LYS A 108 2.45 27.23 -23.50
N ASN A 109 1.68 28.17 -22.92
CA ASN A 109 0.24 28.37 -23.14
C ASN A 109 -0.61 27.11 -22.90
N ILE A 110 -0.15 26.20 -22.04
CA ILE A 110 -0.90 25.01 -21.64
C ILE A 110 -1.84 25.37 -20.49
N ILE A 111 -1.42 26.29 -19.62
CA ILE A 111 -2.25 26.89 -18.58
C ILE A 111 -2.63 28.31 -19.03
N PRO A 112 -3.92 28.60 -19.27
CA PRO A 112 -4.36 29.93 -19.63
C PRO A 112 -4.32 30.89 -18.41
N ILE A 113 -3.88 32.12 -18.65
CA ILE A 113 -3.98 33.23 -17.68
C ILE A 113 -4.41 34.49 -18.41
N ASP A 114 -5.18 35.34 -17.73
CA ASP A 114 -5.52 36.69 -18.16
C ASP A 114 -4.27 37.49 -18.57
N SER A 115 -4.37 38.16 -19.72
CA SER A 115 -3.23 38.81 -20.38
C SER A 115 -2.51 39.85 -19.52
N GLY A 116 -3.24 40.52 -18.62
CA GLY A 116 -2.66 41.48 -17.66
C GLY A 116 -1.78 40.82 -16.61
N ILE A 117 -2.18 39.66 -16.10
CA ILE A 117 -1.40 38.89 -15.11
C ILE A 117 -0.18 38.26 -15.78
N LYS A 118 -0.33 37.76 -17.01
CA LYS A 118 0.79 37.20 -17.79
C LYS A 118 1.91 38.21 -18.03
N GLN A 119 1.58 39.45 -18.39
CA GLN A 119 2.57 40.53 -18.59
C GLN A 119 3.20 40.99 -17.27
N ALA A 120 2.43 41.09 -16.18
CA ALA A 120 2.95 41.45 -14.87
C ALA A 120 3.93 40.40 -14.33
N VAL A 121 3.60 39.11 -14.44
CA VAL A 121 4.44 38.01 -13.96
C VAL A 121 5.71 37.86 -14.79
N LEU A 122 5.63 37.87 -16.12
CA LEU A 122 6.83 37.82 -16.98
C LEU A 122 7.71 39.06 -16.83
N GLY A 123 7.11 40.25 -16.70
CA GLY A 123 7.82 41.50 -16.47
C GLY A 123 8.57 41.53 -15.13
N MET A 124 7.97 40.99 -14.06
CA MET A 124 8.62 40.87 -12.74
C MET A 124 9.81 39.91 -12.77
N VAL A 125 9.70 38.77 -13.48
CA VAL A 125 10.79 37.80 -13.60
C VAL A 125 11.97 38.39 -14.38
N LEU A 126 11.73 39.14 -15.45
CA LEU A 126 12.81 39.81 -16.20
C LEU A 126 13.46 40.94 -15.39
N TYR A 127 12.67 41.74 -14.66
CA TYR A 127 13.20 42.84 -13.84
C TYR A 127 14.10 42.34 -12.70
N THR A 128 13.71 41.26 -12.03
CA THR A 128 14.52 40.61 -10.98
C THR A 128 15.78 39.96 -11.54
N HIS A 129 15.73 39.33 -12.72
CA HIS A 129 16.91 38.70 -13.32
C HIS A 129 17.94 39.72 -13.82
N ILE A 130 17.49 40.87 -14.32
CA ILE A 130 18.37 41.98 -14.72
C ILE A 130 19.03 42.63 -13.48
N TYR A 131 18.26 42.89 -12.42
CA TYR A 131 18.78 43.54 -11.20
C TYR A 131 19.77 42.68 -10.38
N ILE A 132 19.66 41.34 -10.42
CA ILE A 132 20.56 40.45 -9.67
C ILE A 132 21.90 40.24 -10.38
N ASN A 133 21.94 40.25 -11.72
CA ASN A 133 23.18 40.03 -12.48
C ASN A 133 24.09 41.29 -12.52
N ASP A 134 23.53 42.49 -12.34
CA ASP A 134 24.29 43.75 -12.32
C ASP A 134 24.84 44.12 -10.93
N MET A 135 24.46 43.42 -9.86
CA MET A 135 24.92 43.67 -8.49
C MET A 135 25.80 42.54 -7.96
N GLY A 136 27.00 42.42 -8.54
CA GLY A 136 28.08 41.64 -7.94
C GLY A 136 28.49 42.21 -6.58
N SER A 137 28.52 41.35 -5.57
CA SER A 137 29.28 41.48 -4.32
C SER A 137 29.01 42.75 -3.48
N TYR A 138 27.97 42.73 -2.64
CA TYR A 138 28.01 43.44 -1.36
C TYR A 138 27.66 42.51 -0.20
N SER A 139 28.49 42.63 0.83
CA SER A 139 28.61 41.81 2.02
C SER A 139 27.32 41.59 2.80
N ALA A 140 27.22 40.40 3.40
CA ALA A 140 26.24 39.99 4.39
C ALA A 140 25.99 41.06 5.46
N VAL A 141 24.73 41.51 5.56
CA VAL A 141 24.20 42.22 6.72
C VAL A 141 23.15 41.32 7.36
N GLN A 142 23.42 40.92 8.61
CA GLN A 142 22.51 40.18 9.46
C GLN A 142 21.20 40.97 9.64
N THR A 143 20.11 40.40 9.16
CA THR A 143 18.75 40.77 9.56
C THR A 143 17.99 39.51 9.93
N SER A 144 17.22 39.65 11.01
CA SER A 144 16.54 38.61 11.79
C SER A 144 15.61 37.70 10.99
N GLU A 145 15.67 36.42 11.35
CA GLU A 145 14.99 35.28 10.75
C GLU A 145 13.47 35.44 10.59
N THR A 146 13.00 35.34 9.34
CA THR A 146 11.71 34.72 9.01
C THR A 146 11.99 33.79 7.84
N THR A 147 12.33 32.55 8.19
CA THR A 147 12.70 31.48 7.26
C THR A 147 11.48 31.03 6.47
N ILE A 148 11.32 31.56 5.26
CA ILE A 148 10.62 30.83 4.19
C ILE A 148 11.65 29.83 3.65
N PRO A 149 11.40 28.51 3.71
CA PRO A 149 12.40 27.53 3.28
C PRO A 149 12.53 27.59 1.76
N LEU A 150 13.63 28.18 1.32
CA LEU A 150 14.18 27.98 -0.02
C LEU A 150 14.49 26.47 -0.13
N PHE A 151 13.82 25.78 -1.05
CA PHE A 151 14.10 24.37 -1.34
C PHE A 151 15.53 24.26 -1.89
N ASN A 152 16.48 24.01 -1.01
CA ASN A 152 17.85 23.65 -1.35
C ASN A 152 17.83 22.27 -2.03
N TYR A 153 18.10 22.24 -3.34
CA TYR A 153 18.63 21.04 -3.99
C TYR A 153 20.07 20.84 -3.54
N HIS A 154 20.26 20.31 -2.33
CA HIS A 154 21.53 19.72 -1.95
C HIS A 154 21.69 18.40 -2.70
N LYS A 155 22.55 18.45 -3.72
CA LYS A 155 23.21 17.30 -4.33
C LYS A 155 24.02 16.56 -3.26
N ALA A 156 23.42 15.52 -2.67
CA ALA A 156 24.14 14.61 -1.81
C ALA A 156 25.12 13.78 -2.67
N ALA A 157 26.40 14.13 -2.58
CA ALA A 157 27.48 13.26 -3.03
C ALA A 157 27.44 12.00 -2.16
N ALA A 158 27.12 10.87 -2.77
CA ALA A 158 27.15 9.57 -2.11
C ALA A 158 28.60 9.18 -1.82
N ASP A 159 28.96 9.28 -0.55
CA ASP A 159 30.22 8.83 0.00
C ASP A 159 30.31 7.29 -0.09
N ARG A 160 31.26 6.80 -0.88
CA ARG A 160 31.48 5.36 -1.11
C ARG A 160 32.06 4.72 0.13
N SER A 161 31.20 4.20 0.99
CA SER A 161 31.63 3.32 2.09
C SER A 161 31.90 1.90 1.57
N LYS A 162 33.19 1.58 1.41
CA LYS A 162 33.66 0.18 1.35
C LYS A 162 33.32 -0.50 2.68
N LYS A 163 32.50 -1.56 2.67
CA LYS A 163 32.53 -2.56 3.75
C LYS A 163 32.16 -3.97 3.28
N GLN A 164 33.18 -4.81 3.47
CA GLN A 164 33.26 -6.24 3.68
C GLN A 164 32.10 -7.17 3.29
N ARG A 165 32.51 -8.15 2.48
CA ARG A 165 31.82 -9.37 2.10
C ARG A 165 31.74 -10.36 3.28
N ASP A 166 30.66 -11.15 3.24
CA ASP A 166 30.36 -12.41 3.94
C ASP A 166 29.86 -12.34 5.39
N SER A 167 28.53 -12.33 5.55
CA SER A 167 27.87 -12.98 6.69
C SER A 167 26.83 -13.98 6.20
N LYS A 168 26.97 -15.23 6.66
CA LYS A 168 26.16 -16.40 6.27
C LYS A 168 24.66 -16.16 6.55
N PRO A 169 23.74 -16.69 5.71
CA PRO A 169 22.31 -16.47 5.90
C PRO A 169 21.82 -17.12 7.20
N LYS A 170 21.37 -16.29 8.15
CA LYS A 170 20.66 -16.76 9.35
C LYS A 170 19.20 -17.03 8.97
N VAL A 171 18.85 -18.31 8.89
CA VAL A 171 17.46 -18.76 8.69
C VAL A 171 16.64 -18.29 9.89
N ARG A 172 15.76 -17.30 9.69
CA ARG A 172 14.75 -16.93 10.69
C ARG A 172 13.62 -17.95 10.60
N LYS A 173 13.33 -18.63 11.72
CA LYS A 173 12.14 -19.46 11.86
C LYS A 173 10.91 -18.55 11.68
N LEU A 174 10.19 -18.75 10.59
CA LEU A 174 8.89 -18.12 10.38
C LEU A 174 7.91 -18.73 11.40
N ASN A 175 7.53 -17.94 12.38
CA ASN A 175 6.41 -18.28 13.26
C ASN A 175 5.13 -17.96 12.48
N PHE A 176 4.37 -18.99 12.13
CA PHE A 176 3.07 -18.80 11.50
C PHE A 176 2.14 -18.08 12.48
N HIS A 177 1.70 -16.89 12.12
CA HIS A 177 0.56 -16.28 12.80
C HIS A 177 -0.68 -17.07 12.38
N GLN A 178 -1.30 -17.73 13.34
CA GLN A 178 -2.58 -18.42 13.17
C GLN A 178 -3.64 -17.36 12.84
N TYR A 179 -4.41 -17.58 11.78
CA TYR A 179 -5.51 -16.69 11.44
C TYR A 179 -6.56 -16.73 12.55
N ILE A 180 -6.78 -15.58 13.18
CA ILE A 180 -7.84 -15.35 14.16
C ILE A 180 -8.97 -14.62 13.42
N PRO A 181 -10.16 -15.22 13.25
CA PRO A 181 -11.31 -14.59 12.62
C PRO A 181 -11.67 -13.26 13.30
N PRO A 182 -12.14 -12.26 12.54
CA PRO A 182 -12.33 -10.88 13.02
C PRO A 182 -13.40 -10.74 14.12
N ASP A 183 -14.24 -11.77 14.30
CA ASP A 183 -15.37 -11.73 15.23
C ASP A 183 -15.00 -12.04 16.70
N GLN A 184 -13.72 -12.30 17.01
CA GLN A 184 -13.29 -12.73 18.35
C GLN A 184 -12.39 -11.76 19.12
N LYS A 185 -12.25 -10.50 18.69
CA LYS A 185 -11.44 -9.52 19.45
C LYS A 185 -12.18 -8.99 20.68
N THR A 186 -12.25 -9.79 21.73
CA THR A 186 -12.28 -9.24 23.09
C THR A 186 -10.85 -9.30 23.62
N GLU A 187 -10.36 -8.15 24.06
CA GLU A 187 -9.12 -7.93 24.81
C GLU A 187 -7.87 -7.46 24.04
N ARG A 188 -7.80 -6.12 23.93
CA ARG A 188 -6.63 -5.26 24.13
C ARG A 188 -5.30 -5.71 23.49
N GLU A 189 -5.19 -5.52 22.19
CA GLU A 189 -3.92 -5.07 21.62
C GLU A 189 -3.99 -3.54 21.53
N ALA A 190 -3.18 -2.85 22.33
CA ALA A 190 -3.07 -1.40 22.24
C ALA A 190 -2.74 -1.02 20.78
N PRO A 191 -3.46 -0.05 20.17
CA PRO A 191 -3.20 0.33 18.80
C PRO A 191 -1.73 0.71 18.68
N GLN A 192 -1.02 0.02 17.77
CA GLN A 192 0.28 0.46 17.26
C GLN A 192 0.16 1.97 17.01
N PRO A 193 1.06 2.81 17.56
CA PRO A 193 0.95 4.25 17.43
C PRO A 193 0.92 4.56 15.93
N LEU A 194 -0.26 4.91 15.43
CA LEU A 194 -0.46 5.31 14.05
C LEU A 194 0.56 6.39 13.75
N ASP A 195 1.38 6.19 12.72
CA ASP A 195 2.43 7.12 12.36
C ASP A 195 1.88 8.54 12.41
N SER A 196 2.55 9.42 13.15
CA SER A 196 2.13 10.81 13.39
C SER A 196 1.74 11.56 12.10
N SER A 197 2.30 11.12 10.97
CA SER A 197 1.97 11.58 9.62
C SER A 197 0.56 11.19 9.15
N ASN A 198 0.14 9.94 9.35
CA ASN A 198 -1.18 9.45 8.94
C ASN A 198 -2.30 9.99 9.84
N SER A 199 -2.04 10.13 11.15
CA SER A 199 -3.00 10.75 12.07
C SER A 199 -3.21 12.24 11.77
N ARG A 200 -2.14 12.98 11.43
CA ARG A 200 -2.22 14.38 10.96
C ARG A 200 -3.04 14.53 9.67
N LEU A 201 -2.81 13.67 8.68
CA LEU A 201 -3.55 13.72 7.42
C LEU A 201 -5.04 13.42 7.62
N LEU A 202 -5.36 12.42 8.43
CA LEU A 202 -6.75 12.09 8.76
C LEU A 202 -7.43 13.24 9.51
N HIS A 203 -6.73 13.83 10.49
CA HIS A 203 -7.24 14.99 11.22
C HIS A 203 -7.49 16.19 10.30
N GLN A 204 -6.57 16.47 9.38
CA GLN A 204 -6.73 17.54 8.38
C GLN A 204 -7.95 17.29 7.48
N GLN A 205 -8.13 16.05 7.00
CA GLN A 205 -9.31 15.69 6.21
C GLN A 205 -10.62 15.85 6.99
N GLN A 206 -10.61 15.50 8.28
CA GLN A 206 -11.78 15.67 9.14
C GLN A 206 -12.14 17.15 9.36
N LEU A 207 -11.15 18.02 9.57
CA LEU A 207 -11.35 19.46 9.68
C LEU A 207 -11.90 20.07 8.38
N PHE A 208 -11.36 19.65 7.24
CA PHE A 208 -11.83 20.11 5.92
C PHE A 208 -13.31 19.79 5.69
N LEU A 209 -13.71 18.55 5.97
CA LEU A 209 -15.10 18.11 5.88
C LEU A 209 -16.02 18.92 6.82
N GLN A 210 -15.60 19.15 8.07
CA GLN A 210 -16.39 19.93 9.03
C GLN A 210 -16.62 21.36 8.55
N LEU A 211 -15.59 22.01 8.03
CA LEU A 211 -15.70 23.37 7.46
C LEU A 211 -16.58 23.40 6.22
N GLN A 212 -16.52 22.38 5.36
CA GLN A 212 -17.38 22.28 4.18
C GLN A 212 -18.86 22.13 4.56
N ILE A 213 -19.15 21.36 5.62
CA ILE A 213 -20.50 21.24 6.16
C ILE A 213 -21.00 22.59 6.68
N ILE A 214 -20.20 23.28 7.51
CA ILE A 214 -20.56 24.57 8.11
C ILE A 214 -20.79 25.65 7.03
N SER A 215 -19.92 25.70 6.01
CA SER A 215 -20.04 26.62 4.87
C SER A 215 -21.35 26.45 4.09
N GLN A 216 -21.74 25.19 3.82
CA GLN A 216 -23.02 24.89 3.19
C GLN A 216 -24.22 25.25 4.06
N GLN A 217 -24.12 25.08 5.39
CA GLN A 217 -25.21 25.50 6.29
C GLN A 217 -25.39 27.02 6.26
N HIS A 218 -24.31 27.81 6.29
CA HIS A 218 -24.42 29.28 6.28
C HIS A 218 -24.97 29.86 4.96
N SER A 219 -24.84 29.16 3.84
CA SER A 219 -25.44 29.60 2.56
C SER A 219 -26.96 29.33 2.49
N ASN A 220 -27.52 28.51 3.38
CA ASN A 220 -28.92 28.05 3.32
C ASN A 220 -29.80 28.48 4.51
N TYR A 221 -29.35 29.40 5.36
CA TYR A 221 -30.22 30.06 6.34
C TYR A 221 -30.23 31.57 6.11
N PRO A 222 -31.36 32.21 5.74
CA PRO A 222 -31.51 33.62 6.02
C PRO A 222 -31.45 33.78 7.54
N ALA A 223 -30.62 34.69 8.02
CA ALA A 223 -30.46 35.00 9.45
C ALA A 223 -31.85 35.24 10.08
N ILE A 224 -32.30 34.31 10.92
CA ILE A 224 -33.51 34.50 11.73
C ILE A 224 -33.13 35.49 12.83
N LEU A 225 -33.41 36.76 12.58
CA LEU A 225 -33.41 37.79 13.62
C LEU A 225 -34.45 37.40 14.69
N PRO A 226 -34.16 37.61 15.99
CA PRO A 226 -35.16 37.40 17.04
C PRO A 226 -36.37 38.32 16.81
N ALA A 227 -37.57 37.75 16.87
CA ALA A 227 -38.81 38.46 16.56
C ALA A 227 -39.06 39.66 17.50
N PRO A 228 -39.55 40.80 16.98
CA PRO A 228 -39.81 41.98 17.79
C PRO A 228 -40.96 41.75 18.79
N PRO A 229 -40.90 42.33 20.00
CA PRO A 229 -41.90 42.13 21.04
C PRO A 229 -43.26 42.67 20.60
N ARG A 230 -44.31 41.86 20.72
CA ARG A 230 -45.69 42.29 20.47
C ARG A 230 -46.17 43.17 21.62
N TYR A 231 -46.35 44.46 21.35
CA TYR A 231 -47.11 45.34 22.22
C TYR A 231 -48.60 44.95 22.18
N LYS A 232 -49.18 44.65 23.34
CA LYS A 232 -50.64 44.57 23.50
C LYS A 232 -51.17 46.00 23.57
N ARG A 233 -52.10 46.35 22.68
CA ARG A 233 -52.96 47.52 22.88
C ARG A 233 -54.01 47.15 23.92
N VAL A 234 -54.00 47.85 25.05
CA VAL A 234 -55.18 48.31 25.79
C VAL A 234 -54.84 49.68 26.33
#